data_AF-A0AAQ3KNV5-F1
#
_entry.id   AF-A0AAQ3KNV5-F1
#
_cell.length_a   1.000
_cell.length_b   1.000
_cell.length_c   1.000
_cell.angle_alpha   90.00
_cell.angle_beta   90.00
_cell.angle_gamma   90.00
#
_symmetry.space_group_name_H-M   'P 1'
#
loop_
_entity.id
_entity.type
_entity.pdbx_description
1 polymer ?
#
loop_
_entity_poly.entity_id
_entity_poly.type
_entity_poly.pdbx_seq_one_letter_code
_entity_poly.pdbx_strand_id
1 'polypeptide(L)'
;MAKAFCSQENFGDCRRCLEIACSILDKKEIMSPSWVAEAYVEISMIFETMNDFEIAFTLMKRTLAILQDLPQSRHHEGSISARLGWLLLFTKRVPQSVPYLESAVEKLKDCFGPKHYGRFGICL
;
A
#
# COMPACT_ATOMS: atom_id res chain seq x y z
N MET A 1 -16.60 0.06 8.35
CA MET A 1 -16.72 -0.81 9.54
C MET A 1 -15.36 -1.21 10.11
N ALA A 2 -14.45 -1.79 9.32
CA ALA A 2 -13.11 -2.19 9.83
C ALA A 2 -12.33 -1.07 10.55
N LYS A 3 -12.22 0.14 9.96
CA LYS A 3 -11.58 1.29 10.64
C LYS A 3 -12.18 1.63 12.01
N ALA A 4 -13.50 1.48 12.17
CA ALA A 4 -14.20 1.75 13.42
C ALA A 4 -14.01 0.64 14.48
N PHE A 5 -13.77 -0.60 14.06
CA PHE A 5 -13.40 -1.68 14.97
C PHE A 5 -11.94 -1.59 15.41
N CYS A 6 -11.04 -1.26 14.49
CA CYS A 6 -9.65 -1.01 14.82
C CYS A 6 -9.47 0.22 15.73
N SER A 7 -10.30 1.25 15.62
CA SER A 7 -10.31 2.36 16.60
C SER A 7 -10.89 2.00 17.97
N GLN A 8 -11.60 0.87 18.08
CA GLN A 8 -12.12 0.33 19.34
C GLN A 8 -11.23 -0.81 19.89
N GLU A 9 -10.03 -1.00 19.32
CA GLU A 9 -9.09 -2.10 19.64
C GLU A 9 -9.70 -3.52 19.51
N ASN A 10 -10.86 -3.66 18.87
CA ASN A 10 -11.47 -4.96 18.56
C ASN A 10 -10.85 -5.51 17.27
N PHE A 11 -9.63 -5.99 17.40
CA PHE A 11 -8.83 -6.54 16.30
C PHE A 11 -9.42 -7.83 15.72
N GLY A 12 -10.14 -8.62 16.52
CA GLY A 12 -10.77 -9.87 16.07
C GLY A 12 -11.85 -9.63 15.02
N ASP A 13 -12.76 -8.68 15.28
CA ASP A 13 -13.81 -8.35 14.33
C ASP A 13 -13.30 -7.45 13.19
N CYS A 14 -12.29 -6.59 13.45
CA CYS A 14 -11.61 -5.84 12.40
C CYS A 14 -11.05 -6.80 11.32
N ARG A 15 -10.34 -7.86 11.73
CA ARG A 15 -9.77 -8.86 10.82
C ARG A 15 -10.83 -9.59 10.00
N ARG A 16 -11.90 -10.08 10.64
CA ARG A 16 -13.01 -10.76 9.92
C ARG A 16 -13.63 -9.87 8.86
N CYS A 17 -13.87 -8.60 9.17
CA CYS A 17 -14.38 -7.64 8.21
C CYS A 17 -13.42 -7.44 7.01
N LEU A 18 -12.11 -7.41 7.26
CA LEU A 18 -11.10 -7.26 6.20
C LEU A 18 -11.00 -8.49 5.32
N GLU A 19 -11.05 -9.70 5.88
CA GLU A 19 -11.04 -10.96 5.13
C GLU A 19 -12.26 -11.08 4.21
N ILE A 20 -13.45 -10.72 4.71
CA ILE A 20 -14.67 -10.65 3.90
C ILE A 20 -14.51 -9.61 2.78
N ALA A 21 -13.98 -8.43 3.09
CA ALA A 21 -13.77 -7.39 2.09
C ALA A 21 -12.82 -7.86 0.97
N CYS A 22 -11.70 -8.50 1.31
CA CYS A 22 -10.77 -9.07 0.33
C CYS A 22 -11.46 -10.09 -0.57
N SER A 23 -12.24 -11.01 0.01
CA SER A 23 -12.96 -12.03 -0.77
C SER A 23 -13.97 -11.47 -1.77
N ILE A 24 -14.54 -10.29 -1.50
CA ILE A 24 -15.45 -9.58 -2.41
C ILE A 24 -14.65 -8.86 -3.49
N LEU A 25 -13.53 -8.24 -3.12
CA LEU A 25 -12.65 -7.54 -4.05
C LEU A 25 -12.01 -8.49 -5.08
N ASP A 26 -11.62 -9.69 -4.65
CA ASP A 26 -11.13 -10.76 -5.53
C ASP A 26 -12.08 -11.05 -6.70
N LYS A 27 -13.40 -11.04 -6.42
CA LYS A 27 -14.43 -11.29 -7.44
C LYS A 27 -14.65 -10.09 -8.37
N LYS A 28 -14.30 -8.89 -7.92
CA LYS A 28 -14.52 -7.62 -8.66
C LYS A 28 -13.26 -7.10 -9.35
N GLU A 29 -12.12 -7.75 -9.17
CA GLU A 29 -10.83 -7.38 -9.76
C GLU A 29 -10.91 -7.21 -11.28
N ILE A 30 -11.65 -8.09 -11.95
CA ILE A 30 -11.84 -8.08 -13.42
C ILE A 30 -12.72 -6.91 -13.87
N MET A 31 -13.66 -6.46 -13.04
CA MET A 31 -14.64 -5.44 -13.43
C MET A 31 -14.12 -4.01 -13.26
N SER A 32 -13.33 -3.76 -12.22
CA SER A 32 -12.90 -2.42 -11.85
C SER A 32 -11.54 -2.46 -11.13
N PRO A 33 -10.44 -2.70 -11.87
CA PRO A 33 -9.13 -2.90 -11.26
C PRO A 33 -8.61 -1.66 -10.51
N SER A 34 -8.93 -0.44 -10.94
CA SER A 34 -8.50 0.78 -10.25
C SER A 34 -9.15 0.92 -8.85
N TRP A 35 -10.47 0.72 -8.76
CA TRP A 35 -11.19 0.78 -7.49
C TRP A 35 -10.74 -0.33 -6.53
N VAL A 36 -10.47 -1.51 -7.08
CA VAL A 36 -9.98 -2.66 -6.30
C VAL A 36 -8.59 -2.38 -5.76
N ALA A 37 -7.71 -1.75 -6.55
CA ALA A 37 -6.40 -1.31 -6.10
C ALA A 37 -6.53 -0.33 -4.92
N GLU A 38 -7.32 0.74 -5.04
CA GLU A 38 -7.54 1.70 -3.95
C GLU A 38 -8.07 1.03 -2.67
N ALA A 39 -9.03 0.11 -2.82
CA ALA A 39 -9.58 -0.62 -1.69
C ALA A 39 -8.53 -1.51 -0.99
N TYR A 40 -7.63 -2.15 -1.75
CA TYR A 40 -6.54 -2.94 -1.17
C TYR A 40 -5.51 -2.08 -0.41
N VAL A 41 -5.22 -0.85 -0.88
CA VAL A 41 -4.38 0.09 -0.12
C VAL A 41 -5.00 0.39 1.23
N GLU A 42 -6.29 0.73 1.25
CA GLU A 42 -7.01 1.04 2.48
C GLU A 42 -7.03 -0.14 3.46
N ILE A 43 -7.25 -1.35 2.96
CA ILE A 43 -7.20 -2.58 3.77
C ILE A 43 -5.79 -2.82 4.33
N SER A 44 -4.74 -2.65 3.51
CA SER A 44 -3.36 -2.82 3.96
C SER A 44 -2.97 -1.84 5.06
N MET A 45 -3.42 -0.58 4.98
CA MET A 45 -3.20 0.42 6.04
C MET A 45 -3.88 0.02 7.35
N ILE A 46 -5.04 -0.63 7.29
CA ILE A 46 -5.70 -1.14 8.49
C ILE A 46 -4.89 -2.30 9.09
N PHE A 47 -4.39 -3.23 8.27
CA PHE A 47 -3.49 -4.27 8.78
C PHE A 47 -2.18 -3.71 9.37
N GLU A 48 -1.64 -2.62 8.83
CA GLU A 48 -0.51 -1.89 9.46
C GLU A 48 -0.87 -1.40 10.87
N THR A 49 -2.07 -0.85 11.07
CA THR A 49 -2.53 -0.43 12.42
C THR A 49 -2.72 -1.60 13.39
N MET A 50 -2.92 -2.81 12.87
CA MET A 50 -3.02 -4.04 13.65
C MET A 50 -1.66 -4.70 13.91
N ASN A 51 -0.55 -4.10 13.44
CA ASN A 51 0.80 -4.68 13.41
C ASN A 51 0.94 -5.97 12.56
N ASP A 52 -0.03 -6.28 11.71
CA ASP A 52 0.01 -7.43 10.79
C ASP A 52 0.75 -7.05 9.48
N PHE A 53 2.04 -6.72 9.61
CA PHE A 53 2.86 -6.17 8.52
C PHE A 53 3.03 -7.13 7.32
N GLU A 54 3.04 -8.45 7.55
CA GLU A 54 3.18 -9.44 6.46
C GLU A 54 1.92 -9.48 5.56
N ILE A 55 0.72 -9.37 6.16
CA ILE A 55 -0.53 -9.31 5.39
C ILE A 55 -0.63 -7.97 4.64
N ALA A 56 -0.27 -6.87 5.30
CA ALA A 56 -0.20 -5.56 4.64
C ALA A 56 0.75 -5.61 3.44
N PHE A 57 1.93 -6.22 3.58
CA PHE A 57 2.91 -6.33 2.51
C PHE A 57 2.41 -7.14 1.31
N THR A 58 1.74 -8.28 1.55
CA THR A 58 1.19 -9.11 0.46
C THR A 58 0.09 -8.40 -0.32
N LEU A 59 -0.83 -7.71 0.38
CA LEU A 59 -1.88 -6.91 -0.23
C LEU A 59 -1.32 -5.71 -1.02
N MET A 60 -0.31 -5.05 -0.48
CA MET A 60 0.36 -3.92 -1.12
C MET A 60 1.10 -4.34 -2.40
N LYS A 61 1.75 -5.51 -2.39
CA LYS A 61 2.37 -6.10 -3.60
C LYS A 61 1.34 -6.42 -4.68
N ARG A 62 0.19 -7.00 -4.29
CA ARG A 62 -0.89 -7.28 -5.23
C ARG A 62 -1.45 -6.00 -5.85
N THR A 63 -1.63 -4.97 -5.03
CA THR A 63 -2.04 -3.64 -5.49
C THR A 63 -1.07 -3.07 -6.53
N LEU A 64 0.24 -3.21 -6.29
CA LEU A 64 1.25 -2.77 -7.24
C LEU A 64 1.13 -3.50 -8.58
N ALA A 65 0.90 -4.82 -8.58
CA ALA A 65 0.71 -5.58 -9.80
C ALA A 65 -0.51 -5.09 -10.61
N ILE A 66 -1.64 -4.85 -9.95
CA ILE A 66 -2.85 -4.31 -10.59
C ILE A 66 -2.60 -2.90 -11.18
N LEU A 67 -1.83 -2.06 -10.47
CA LEU A 67 -1.51 -0.70 -10.93
C LEU A 67 -0.49 -0.69 -12.08
N GLN A 68 0.40 -1.68 -12.17
CA GLN A 68 1.34 -1.81 -13.30
C GLN A 68 0.62 -2.09 -14.62
N ASP A 69 -0.51 -2.79 -14.57
CA ASP A 69 -1.38 -3.03 -15.73
C ASP A 69 -2.18 -1.77 -16.14
N LEU A 70 -2.19 -0.73 -15.31
CA LEU A 70 -2.95 0.51 -15.50
C LEU A 70 -2.02 1.72 -15.69
N PRO A 71 -1.65 2.09 -16.93
CA PRO A 71 -0.68 3.17 -17.19
C PRO A 71 -1.16 4.56 -16.78
N GLN A 72 -2.44 4.74 -16.48
CA GLN A 72 -3.05 6.01 -16.05
C GLN A 72 -2.76 6.34 -14.58
N SER A 73 -2.27 5.39 -13.77
CA SER A 73 -2.10 5.53 -12.32
C SER A 73 -0.65 5.55 -11.84
N ARG A 74 0.29 6.07 -12.63
CA ARG A 74 1.72 6.19 -12.26
C ARG A 74 1.97 6.90 -10.92
N HIS A 75 1.16 7.91 -10.59
CA HIS A 75 1.22 8.61 -9.30
C HIS A 75 0.96 7.67 -8.12
N HIS A 76 0.02 6.72 -8.28
CA HIS A 76 -0.30 5.72 -7.28
C HIS A 76 0.83 4.70 -7.15
N GLU A 77 1.44 4.29 -8.27
CA GLU A 77 2.56 3.34 -8.28
C GLU A 77 3.74 3.82 -7.41
N GLY A 78 4.10 5.11 -7.50
CA GLY A 78 5.16 5.71 -6.68
C GLY A 78 4.83 5.68 -5.18
N SER A 79 3.59 6.03 -4.82
CA SER A 79 3.11 6.02 -3.42
C SER A 79 3.11 4.60 -2.83
N ILE A 80 2.65 3.61 -3.60
CA ILE A 80 2.65 2.20 -3.19
C ILE A 80 4.06 1.63 -3.06
N SER A 81 4.96 1.99 -3.97
CA SER A 81 6.38 1.59 -3.89
C SER A 81 7.07 2.17 -2.65
N ALA A 82 6.79 3.44 -2.29
CA ALA A 82 7.32 4.05 -1.08
C ALA A 82 6.81 3.32 0.18
N ARG A 83 5.52 2.97 0.19
CA ARG A 83 4.89 2.24 1.29
C ARG A 83 5.47 0.83 1.45
N LEU A 84 5.68 0.11 0.35
CA LEU A 84 6.38 -1.19 0.36
C LEU A 84 7.79 -1.07 0.93
N GLY A 85 8.53 -0.03 0.52
CA GLY A 85 9.85 0.27 1.08
C GLY A 85 9.79 0.49 2.60
N TRP A 86 8.83 1.27 3.09
CA TRP A 86 8.59 1.48 4.52
C TRP A 86 8.30 0.17 5.27
N LEU A 87 7.37 -0.65 4.77
CA LEU A 87 7.05 -1.96 5.36
C LEU A 87 8.28 -2.89 5.45
N LEU A 88 9.15 -2.87 4.44
CA LEU A 88 10.39 -3.65 4.43
C LEU A 88 11.42 -3.14 5.46
N LEU A 89 11.45 -1.83 5.74
CA LEU A 89 12.28 -1.28 6.83
C LEU A 89 11.75 -1.75 8.20
N PHE A 90 10.43 -1.72 8.41
CA PHE A 90 9.80 -2.16 9.65
C PHE A 90 10.00 -3.66 9.92
N THR A 91 10.01 -4.47 8.87
CA THR A 91 10.27 -5.92 8.95
C THR A 91 11.77 -6.27 8.98
N LYS A 92 12.66 -5.27 9.12
CA LYS A 92 14.13 -5.40 9.14
C LYS A 92 14.75 -5.97 7.86
N ARG A 93 14.03 -5.95 6.73
CA ARG A 93 14.49 -6.39 5.40
C ARG A 93 15.05 -5.20 4.61
N VAL A 94 15.99 -4.48 5.21
CA VAL A 94 16.62 -3.28 4.65
C VAL A 94 17.14 -3.46 3.21
N PRO A 95 17.89 -4.52 2.86
CA PRO A 95 18.44 -4.63 1.50
C PRO A 95 17.37 -4.78 0.41
N GLN A 96 16.19 -5.32 0.75
CA GLN A 96 15.08 -5.40 -0.19
C GLN A 96 14.31 -4.07 -0.29
N SER A 97 14.37 -3.22 0.75
CA SER A 97 13.66 -1.94 0.80
C SER A 97 14.25 -0.89 -0.16
N VAL A 98 15.58 -0.83 -0.25
CA VAL A 98 16.32 0.18 -1.04
C VAL A 98 15.80 0.31 -2.48
N PRO A 99 15.72 -0.77 -3.30
CA PRO A 99 15.26 -0.64 -4.68
C PRO A 99 13.80 -0.18 -4.80
N TYR A 100 12.93 -0.53 -3.83
CA TYR A 100 11.55 -0.05 -3.81
C TYR A 100 11.48 1.44 -3.49
N LEU A 101 12.30 1.93 -2.56
CA LEU A 101 12.37 3.34 -2.21
C LEU A 101 12.97 4.19 -3.33
N GLU A 102 14.04 3.72 -3.97
CA GLU A 102 14.64 4.39 -5.13
C GLU A 102 13.65 4.51 -6.29
N SER A 103 12.97 3.41 -6.64
CA SER A 103 11.93 3.43 -7.69
C SER A 103 10.75 4.34 -7.32
N ALA A 104 10.38 4.38 -6.05
CA ALA A 104 9.33 5.28 -5.57
C ALA A 104 9.73 6.75 -5.74
N VAL A 105 10.96 7.10 -5.38
CA VAL A 105 11.50 8.45 -5.53
C VAL A 105 11.51 8.86 -6.99
N GLU A 106 11.95 8.01 -7.91
CA GLU A 106 11.91 8.31 -9.35
C GLU A 106 10.48 8.56 -9.85
N LYS A 107 9.54 7.66 -9.53
CA LYS A 107 8.15 7.76 -9.99
C LYS A 107 7.44 8.99 -9.41
N LEU A 108 7.67 9.30 -8.14
CA LEU A 108 7.12 10.49 -7.50
C LEU A 108 7.71 11.78 -8.10
N LYS A 109 8.94 11.72 -8.65
CA LYS A 109 9.63 12.88 -9.23
C LYS A 109 8.99 13.32 -10.52
N ASP A 110 8.69 12.33 -11.37
CA ASP A 110 8.00 12.53 -12.63
C ASP A 110 6.56 13.02 -12.42
N CYS A 111 5.99 12.67 -11.27
CA CYS A 111 4.60 12.92 -10.91
C CYS A 111 4.35 14.32 -10.32
N PHE A 112 5.17 14.76 -9.36
CA PHE A 112 4.94 16.02 -8.60
C PHE A 112 5.95 17.12 -8.94
N GLY A 113 6.95 16.83 -9.76
CA GLY A 113 8.05 17.73 -10.08
C GLY A 113 9.00 17.96 -8.88
N PRO A 114 10.17 18.57 -9.12
CA PRO A 114 11.25 18.70 -8.13
C PRO A 114 10.88 19.60 -6.92
N LYS A 115 9.74 20.30 -6.95
CA LYS A 115 9.35 21.27 -5.90
C LYS A 115 8.59 20.68 -4.72
N HIS A 116 8.10 19.43 -4.81
CA HIS A 116 7.33 18.79 -3.74
C HIS A 116 8.17 17.89 -2.81
N TYR A 117 9.50 17.85 -2.99
CA TYR A 117 10.44 16.98 -2.26
C TYR A 117 10.78 17.43 -0.83
N GLY A 118 10.27 18.57 -0.38
CA GLY A 118 10.70 19.21 0.87
C GLY A 118 10.24 18.56 2.19
N ARG A 119 9.60 17.38 2.19
CA ARG A 119 9.09 16.78 3.45
C ARG A 119 9.57 15.38 3.80
N PHE A 120 10.19 14.65 2.87
CA PHE A 120 10.96 13.46 3.22
C PHE A 120 12.44 13.83 3.22
N GLY A 121 12.84 14.53 4.28
CA GLY A 121 14.23 14.73 4.63
C GLY A 121 14.88 13.41 4.95
N ILE A 122 15.48 12.79 3.93
CA ILE A 122 16.62 11.91 4.10
C ILE A 122 17.68 12.49 3.15
N CYS A 123 18.44 13.45 3.67
CA CYS A 123 19.74 13.77 3.09
C CYS A 123 20.60 12.51 3.22
N LEU A 124 20.87 11.87 2.09
CA LEU A 124 22.12 11.14 1.86
C LEU A 124 23.17 12.15 1.40
#